data_AF-A0A2P4XC05-F1
#
_entry.id   AF-A0A2P4XC05-F1
#
_cell.length_a   1.000
_cell.length_b   1.000
_cell.length_c   1.000
_cell.angle_alpha   90.00
_cell.angle_beta   90.00
_cell.angle_gamma   90.00
#
_symmetry.space_group_name_H-M   'P 1'
#
loop_
_entity.id
_entity.type
_entity.pdbx_description
1 polymer ?
#
loop_
_entity_poly.entity_id
_entity_poly.type
_entity_poly.pdbx_seq_one_letter_code
_entity_poly.pdbx_strand_id
1 'polypeptide(L)'
;MYAVIFKQQEPGIVDVYVHTYVETQGMILDKLVVNITWKATIGFWNAPHLAEMKKLQWCIANCRSERQKEQQRASSSALNVCKQCYERRSMMKRSSDAQEEKKSCVLCTTSTCYRCRVDRTLNVIDENSRRLTEQHVVVCEPCLLFVQKLLPTDIARLNHKQRLRQQRASS
;
A
#
# COMPACT_ATOMS: atom_id res chain seq x y z
N MET A 1 -29.72 -3.30 -7.58
CA MET A 1 -29.60 -3.79 -6.18
C MET A 1 -28.23 -4.44 -6.04
N TYR A 2 -27.49 -4.17 -4.96
CA TYR A 2 -26.16 -4.75 -4.68
C TYR A 2 -26.18 -5.44 -3.31
N ALA A 3 -25.79 -6.71 -3.27
CA ALA A 3 -25.70 -7.48 -2.04
C ALA A 3 -24.39 -8.28 -2.01
N VAL A 4 -23.75 -8.33 -0.84
CA VAL A 4 -22.55 -9.15 -0.60
C VAL A 4 -22.79 -9.99 0.62
N ILE A 5 -22.62 -11.29 0.47
CA ILE A 5 -22.72 -12.27 1.56
C ILE A 5 -21.33 -12.85 1.78
N PHE A 6 -20.85 -12.73 3.02
CA PHE A 6 -19.60 -13.32 3.47
C PHE A 6 -19.92 -14.58 4.28
N LYS A 7 -19.44 -15.74 3.82
CA LYS A 7 -19.58 -17.01 4.51
C LYS A 7 -18.21 -17.47 4.97
N GLN A 8 -17.98 -17.47 6.28
CA GLN A 8 -16.75 -18.04 6.83
C GLN A 8 -16.76 -19.56 6.63
N GLN A 9 -15.64 -20.10 6.14
CA GLN A 9 -15.44 -21.54 5.99
C GLN A 9 -14.50 -22.06 7.08
N GLU A 10 -13.24 -21.64 7.02
CA GLU A 10 -12.20 -21.94 8.02
C GLU A 10 -11.63 -20.64 8.61
N PRO A 11 -10.85 -20.70 9.72
CA PRO A 11 -10.15 -19.53 10.22
C PRO A 11 -9.29 -18.88 9.13
N GLY A 12 -9.67 -17.66 8.71
CA GLY A 12 -8.97 -16.91 7.66
C GLY A 12 -9.43 -17.18 6.23
N ILE A 13 -10.38 -18.11 6.00
CA ILE A 13 -10.97 -18.39 4.68
C ILE A 13 -12.45 -17.98 4.68
N VAL A 14 -12.82 -17.13 3.73
CA VAL A 14 -14.19 -16.60 3.60
C VAL A 14 -14.61 -16.70 2.13
N ASP A 15 -15.74 -17.36 1.90
CA ASP A 15 -16.43 -17.31 0.62
C ASP A 15 -17.22 -16.01 0.52
N VAL A 16 -17.09 -15.35 -0.62
CA VAL A 16 -17.78 -14.08 -0.89
C VAL A 16 -18.71 -14.28 -2.07
N TYR A 17 -20.00 -14.13 -1.82
CA TYR A 17 -21.04 -14.15 -2.84
C TYR A 17 -21.45 -12.71 -3.12
N VAL A 18 -21.17 -12.23 -4.33
CA VAL A 18 -21.52 -10.88 -4.77
C VAL A 18 -22.66 -10.97 -5.77
N HIS A 19 -23.80 -10.36 -5.46
CA HIS A 19 -24.95 -10.28 -6.34
C HIS A 19 -25.22 -8.83 -6.72
N THR A 20 -25.25 -8.55 -8.02
CA THR A 20 -25.53 -7.21 -8.56
C THR A 20 -26.62 -7.32 -9.62
N TYR A 21 -27.76 -6.68 -9.36
CA TYR A 21 -28.82 -6.47 -10.34
C TYR A 21 -28.71 -5.07 -10.92
N VAL A 22 -28.68 -4.97 -12.25
CA VAL A 22 -28.59 -3.71 -13.01
C VAL A 22 -29.70 -3.68 -14.05
N GLU A 23 -30.48 -2.61 -14.03
CA GLU A 23 -31.50 -2.32 -15.03
C GLU A 23 -31.06 -1.09 -15.83
N THR A 24 -31.00 -1.23 -17.15
CA THR A 24 -30.54 -0.20 -18.08
C THR A 24 -31.72 0.64 -18.55
N GLN A 25 -32.05 1.69 -17.81
CA GLN A 25 -33.13 2.60 -18.18
C GLN A 25 -32.67 3.67 -19.20
N GLY A 26 -32.21 3.27 -20.40
CA GLY A 26 -31.83 4.20 -21.46
C GLY A 26 -31.22 3.58 -22.73
N MET A 27 -30.90 4.41 -23.73
CA MET A 27 -30.34 3.98 -25.04
C MET A 27 -28.87 3.51 -25.01
N ILE A 28 -28.29 3.36 -23.82
CA ILE A 28 -26.94 2.82 -23.70
C ILE A 28 -27.03 1.33 -24.02
N LEU A 29 -26.22 0.86 -24.98
CA LEU A 29 -26.14 -0.56 -25.33
C LEU A 29 -25.99 -1.39 -24.06
N ASP A 30 -26.98 -2.23 -23.73
CA ASP A 30 -27.00 -3.05 -22.51
C ASP A 30 -25.67 -3.77 -22.27
N LYS A 31 -25.03 -4.21 -23.36
CA LYS A 31 -23.71 -4.83 -23.36
C LYS A 31 -22.62 -3.96 -22.72
N LEU A 32 -22.62 -2.65 -22.96
CA LEU A 32 -21.67 -1.71 -22.36
C LEU A 32 -21.92 -1.60 -20.86
N VAL A 33 -23.17 -1.42 -20.43
CA VAL A 33 -23.50 -1.28 -19.01
C VAL A 33 -23.16 -2.54 -18.25
N VAL A 34 -23.58 -3.70 -18.75
CA VAL A 34 -23.25 -5.01 -18.16
C VAL A 34 -21.74 -5.20 -18.07
N ASN A 35 -20.97 -4.85 -19.11
CA ASN A 35 -19.51 -4.97 -19.10
C ASN A 35 -18.86 -4.05 -18.04
N ILE A 36 -19.32 -2.81 -17.91
CA ILE A 36 -18.80 -1.87 -16.89
C ILE A 36 -19.11 -2.40 -15.49
N THR A 37 -20.35 -2.81 -15.24
CA THR A 37 -20.77 -3.39 -13.95
C THR A 37 -19.96 -4.64 -13.62
N TRP A 38 -19.74 -5.51 -14.59
CA TRP A 38 -18.95 -6.73 -14.42
C TRP A 38 -17.51 -6.42 -14.00
N LYS A 39 -16.85 -5.49 -14.70
CA LYS A 39 -15.50 -5.03 -14.34
C LYS A 39 -15.44 -4.43 -12.94
N ALA A 40 -16.43 -3.60 -12.57
CA ALA A 40 -16.52 -3.03 -11.23
C ALA A 40 -16.70 -4.11 -10.15
N THR A 41 -17.52 -5.13 -10.45
CA THR A 41 -17.81 -6.24 -9.52
C THR A 41 -16.59 -7.12 -9.29
N ILE A 42 -15.86 -7.50 -10.35
CA ILE A 42 -14.61 -8.28 -10.24
C ILE A 42 -13.53 -7.50 -9.47
N GLY A 43 -13.55 -6.17 -9.52
CA GLY A 43 -12.62 -5.33 -8.78
C GLY A 43 -12.54 -5.65 -7.28
N PHE A 44 -13.60 -6.23 -6.70
CA PHE A 44 -13.62 -6.69 -5.32
C PHE A 44 -12.54 -7.76 -5.02
N TRP A 45 -12.12 -8.59 -5.99
CA TRP A 45 -11.02 -9.55 -5.79
C TRP A 45 -9.66 -8.90 -5.54
N ASN A 46 -9.51 -7.61 -5.83
CA ASN A 46 -8.31 -6.86 -5.46
C ASN A 46 -8.34 -6.39 -3.99
N ALA A 47 -9.40 -6.65 -3.23
CA ALA A 47 -9.54 -6.19 -1.85
C ALA A 47 -8.37 -6.60 -0.93
N PRO A 48 -7.81 -7.83 -0.97
CA PRO A 48 -6.65 -8.19 -0.15
C PRO A 48 -5.42 -7.33 -0.47
N HIS A 49 -5.16 -7.12 -1.76
CA HIS A 49 -4.05 -6.28 -2.22
C HIS A 49 -4.25 -4.81 -1.82
N LEU A 50 -5.44 -4.27 -2.02
CA LEU A 50 -5.79 -2.91 -1.61
C LEU A 50 -5.68 -2.72 -0.09
N ALA A 51 -6.05 -3.74 0.69
CA ALA A 51 -5.88 -3.74 2.13
C ALA A 51 -4.40 -3.72 2.52
N GLU A 52 -3.54 -4.53 1.89
CA GLU A 52 -2.07 -4.48 2.09
C GLU A 52 -1.54 -3.07 1.80
N MET A 53 -1.95 -2.46 0.67
CA MET A 53 -1.49 -1.12 0.29
C MET A 53 -1.95 -0.05 1.30
N LYS A 54 -3.17 -0.16 1.83
CA LYS A 54 -3.67 0.75 2.88
C LYS A 54 -2.94 0.55 4.22
N LYS A 55 -2.61 -0.68 4.60
CA LYS A 55 -1.77 -0.96 5.78
C LYS A 55 -0.39 -0.33 5.61
N LEU A 56 0.23 -0.52 4.45
CA LEU A 56 1.53 0.06 4.13
C LEU A 56 1.50 1.60 4.18
N GLN A 57 0.50 2.24 3.56
CA GLN A 57 0.29 3.69 3.65
C GLN A 57 0.19 4.18 5.09
N TRP A 58 -0.59 3.46 5.92
CA TRP A 58 -0.73 3.79 7.34
C TRP A 58 0.62 3.67 8.08
N CYS A 59 1.37 2.58 7.87
CA CYS A 59 2.70 2.43 8.44
C CYS A 59 3.64 3.56 8.00
N ILE A 60 3.58 3.98 6.74
CA ILE A 60 4.37 5.10 6.21
C ILE A 60 3.99 6.42 6.89
N ALA A 61 2.72 6.65 7.22
CA ALA A 61 2.29 7.84 7.93
C ALA A 61 2.64 7.80 9.43
N ASN A 62 2.50 6.64 10.09
CA ASN A 62 2.48 6.54 11.54
C ASN A 62 3.78 6.00 12.16
N CYS A 63 4.56 5.17 11.46
CA CYS A 63 5.83 4.63 11.97
C CYS A 63 7.01 5.61 11.80
N ARG A 64 6.77 6.93 11.88
CA ARG A 64 7.81 7.96 11.70
C ARG A 64 8.79 8.02 12.87
N SER A 65 8.35 7.72 14.09
CA SER A 65 9.19 7.80 15.30
C SER A 65 10.34 6.77 15.29
N GLU A 66 10.06 5.54 14.86
CA GLU A 66 11.09 4.50 14.73
C GLU A 66 12.09 4.83 13.61
N ARG A 67 11.62 5.44 12.50
CA ARG A 67 12.50 5.91 11.40
C ARG A 67 13.51 6.95 11.86
N GLN A 68 13.08 7.92 12.66
CA GLN A 68 13.98 8.98 13.13
C GLN A 68 15.06 8.43 14.06
N LYS A 69 14.74 7.45 14.92
CA LYS A 69 15.72 6.82 15.82
C LYS A 69 16.76 6.01 15.05
N GLU A 70 16.37 5.30 13.99
CA GLU A 70 17.29 4.50 13.18
C GLU A 70 18.16 5.36 12.26
N GLN A 71 17.63 6.46 11.71
CA GLN A 71 18.41 7.43 10.94
C GLN A 71 19.51 8.09 11.75
N GLN A 72 19.26 8.41 13.03
CA GLN A 72 20.27 8.99 13.92
C GLN A 72 21.40 8.01 14.27
N ARG A 73 21.14 6.69 14.21
CA ARG A 73 22.12 5.64 14.53
C ARG A 73 22.92 5.15 13.32
N ALA A 74 22.54 5.53 12.10
CA ALA A 74 23.16 5.02 10.89
C ALA A 74 24.41 5.86 10.51
N SER A 75 25.61 5.30 10.71
CA SER A 75 26.85 5.85 10.15
C SER A 75 26.84 5.73 8.62
N SER A 76 27.36 6.73 7.92
CA SER A 76 27.39 6.83 6.44
C SER A 76 28.09 5.64 5.75
N SER A 77 28.99 4.93 6.44
CA SER A 77 29.70 3.75 5.94
C SER A 77 28.84 2.48 5.84
N ALA A 78 27.70 2.40 6.57
CA ALA A 78 26.81 1.23 6.57
C ALA A 78 25.78 1.22 5.41
N LEU A 79 25.75 2.27 4.59
CA LEU A 79 24.72 2.49 3.54
C LEU A 79 24.82 1.51 2.35
N ASN A 80 25.96 0.85 2.18
CA ASN A 80 26.26 0.02 1.00
C ASN A 80 26.11 -1.48 1.22
N VAL A 81 25.83 -1.92 2.45
CA VAL A 81 25.61 -3.32 2.79
C VAL A 81 24.13 -3.56 3.00
N CYS A 82 23.58 -4.62 2.42
CA CYS A 82 22.20 -4.98 2.71
C CYS A 82 22.10 -5.47 4.15
N LYS A 83 21.24 -4.87 4.98
CA LYS A 83 21.08 -5.35 6.37
C LYS A 83 20.40 -6.72 6.49
N GLN A 84 19.78 -7.22 5.42
CA GLN A 84 19.05 -8.49 5.43
C GLN A 84 19.93 -9.68 5.09
N CYS A 85 20.74 -9.57 4.03
CA CYS A 85 21.61 -10.65 3.57
C CYS A 85 23.10 -10.35 3.74
N TYR A 86 23.46 -9.19 4.28
CA TYR A 86 24.85 -8.73 4.46
C TYR A 86 25.70 -8.63 3.18
N GLU A 87 25.08 -8.85 2.01
CA GLU A 87 25.73 -8.67 0.73
C GLU A 87 26.03 -7.18 0.47
N ARG A 88 27.24 -6.91 -0.04
CA ARG A 88 27.58 -5.58 -0.55
C ARG A 88 26.78 -5.32 -1.82
N ARG A 89 26.23 -4.10 -1.93
CA ARG A 89 25.60 -3.66 -3.17
C ARG A 89 26.64 -3.63 -4.28
N SER A 90 26.34 -4.28 -5.40
CA SER A 90 27.07 -4.09 -6.65
C SER A 90 26.99 -2.61 -7.03
N MET A 91 28.13 -1.91 -6.96
CA MET A 91 28.28 -0.54 -7.43
C MET A 91 28.35 -0.55 -8.96
N MET A 92 27.23 -0.81 -9.63
CA MET A 92 27.16 -0.55 -11.06
C MET A 92 27.20 0.97 -11.24
N LYS A 93 28.39 1.49 -11.63
CA LYS A 93 28.61 2.90 -11.98
C LYS A 93 27.63 3.31 -13.09
N ARG A 94 26.74 4.27 -12.80
CA ARG A 94 26.19 5.23 -13.77
C ARG A 94 26.05 6.55 -13.01
N SER A 95 27.06 7.40 -13.20
CA SER A 95 26.96 8.67 -13.94
C SER A 95 26.14 9.70 -13.17
N SER A 96 26.79 10.84 -12.94
CA SER A 96 26.22 12.13 -12.55
C SER A 96 24.85 12.38 -13.20
N ASP A 97 23.95 13.00 -12.43
CA ASP A 97 22.56 13.33 -12.75
C ASP A 97 21.57 12.17 -12.87
N ALA A 98 20.96 11.82 -11.73
CA ALA A 98 19.54 11.44 -11.64
C ALA A 98 19.16 11.22 -10.17
N GLN A 99 18.48 12.21 -9.60
CA GLN A 99 17.45 12.08 -8.56
C GLN A 99 17.50 10.78 -7.73
N GLU A 100 18.27 10.83 -6.64
CA GLU A 100 18.28 9.97 -5.46
C GLU A 100 17.16 8.89 -5.41
N GLU A 101 17.27 7.84 -6.23
CA GLU A 101 16.35 6.71 -6.16
C GLU A 101 16.50 6.09 -4.77
N LYS A 102 15.46 6.23 -3.94
CA LYS A 102 15.40 5.73 -2.57
C LYS A 102 15.55 4.20 -2.57
N LYS A 103 16.80 3.74 -2.53
CA LYS A 103 17.19 2.32 -2.44
C LYS A 103 17.05 1.77 -1.02
N SER A 104 16.47 2.50 -0.08
CA SER A 104 16.27 2.07 1.30
C SER A 104 14.80 1.75 1.57
N CYS A 105 14.55 0.90 2.56
CA CYS A 105 13.19 0.61 2.98
C CYS A 105 12.51 1.89 3.50
N VAL A 106 11.33 2.21 2.99
CA VAL A 106 10.54 3.39 3.41
C VAL A 106 10.08 3.32 4.87
N LEU A 107 10.07 2.13 5.48
CA LEU A 107 9.58 1.90 6.85
C LEU A 107 10.68 1.95 7.92
N CYS A 108 11.83 1.31 7.69
CA CYS A 108 12.96 1.25 8.64
C CYS A 108 14.22 1.95 8.15
N THR A 109 14.20 2.58 6.97
CA THR A 109 15.32 3.32 6.37
C THR A 109 16.59 2.51 6.09
N THR A 110 16.57 1.21 6.35
CA THR A 110 17.70 0.31 6.11
C THR A 110 17.98 0.09 4.63
N SER A 111 19.25 -0.09 4.29
CA SER A 111 19.72 -0.43 2.96
C SER A 111 19.30 -1.86 2.57
N THR A 112 18.61 -1.99 1.44
CA THR A 112 18.24 -3.27 0.81
C THR A 112 19.02 -3.50 -0.49
N CYS A 113 19.39 -4.76 -0.80
CA CYS A 113 19.87 -5.11 -2.14
C CYS A 113 18.68 -5.36 -3.07
N TYR A 114 18.93 -5.54 -4.38
CA TYR A 114 17.87 -5.82 -5.36
C TYR A 114 17.10 -7.12 -5.07
N ARG A 115 17.70 -8.09 -4.37
CA ARG A 115 17.04 -9.37 -4.02
C ARG A 115 16.13 -9.25 -2.79
N CYS A 116 16.54 -8.44 -1.81
CA CYS A 116 15.81 -8.29 -0.54
C CYS A 116 14.86 -7.09 -0.53
N ARG A 117 14.84 -6.30 -1.60
CA ARG A 117 13.90 -5.20 -1.78
C ARG A 117 12.63 -5.71 -2.45
N VAL A 118 11.52 -5.14 -2.03
CA VAL A 118 10.21 -5.35 -2.64
C VAL A 118 9.66 -4.00 -3.04
N ASP A 119 9.44 -3.83 -4.34
CA ASP A 119 8.87 -2.61 -4.91
C ASP A 119 7.34 -2.62 -4.74
N ARG A 120 6.78 -1.46 -4.35
CA ARG A 120 5.34 -1.25 -4.18
C ARG A 120 4.92 0.08 -4.78
N THR A 121 3.73 0.10 -5.38
CA THR A 121 3.11 1.30 -5.92
C THR A 121 1.91 1.68 -5.07
N LEU A 122 1.94 2.90 -4.53
CA LEU A 122 0.90 3.44 -3.68
C LEU A 122 0.12 4.51 -4.42
N ASN A 123 -1.20 4.40 -4.43
CA ASN A 123 -2.09 5.43 -4.97
C ASN A 123 -2.36 6.49 -3.90
N VAL A 124 -1.81 7.69 -4.09
CA VAL A 124 -1.89 8.82 -3.15
C VAL A 124 -2.61 9.99 -3.81
N ILE A 125 -3.50 10.65 -3.07
CA ILE A 125 -4.13 11.87 -3.58
C ILE A 125 -3.14 13.01 -3.37
N ASP A 126 -2.76 13.67 -4.46
CA ASP A 126 -1.96 14.88 -4.37
C ASP A 126 -2.84 16.05 -3.90
N GLU A 127 -2.47 16.67 -2.78
CA GLU A 127 -3.25 17.75 -2.15
C GLU A 127 -3.40 18.96 -3.08
N ASN A 128 -2.39 19.24 -3.91
CA ASN A 128 -2.36 20.41 -4.79
C ASN A 128 -3.25 20.22 -6.03
N SER A 129 -3.07 19.10 -6.75
CA SER A 129 -3.82 18.84 -7.99
C SER A 129 -5.16 18.13 -7.75
N ARG A 130 -5.41 17.61 -6.55
CA ARG A 130 -6.52 16.70 -6.21
C ARG A 130 -6.56 15.45 -7.10
N ARG A 131 -5.47 15.13 -7.80
CA ARG A 131 -5.36 13.97 -8.66
C ARG A 131 -4.77 12.80 -7.90
N LEU A 132 -5.18 11.60 -8.28
CA LEU A 132 -4.55 10.38 -7.82
C LEU A 132 -3.20 10.23 -8.54
N THR A 133 -2.13 10.14 -7.76
CA THR A 133 -0.76 9.95 -8.24
C THR A 133 -0.21 8.62 -7.73
N GLU A 134 0.60 7.97 -8.56
CA GLU A 134 1.31 6.76 -8.20
C GLU A 134 2.64 7.11 -7.53
N GLN A 135 2.84 6.60 -6.31
CA GLN A 135 4.06 6.74 -5.55
C GLN A 135 4.75 5.38 -5.44
N HIS A 136 5.91 5.25 -6.08
CA HIS A 136 6.75 4.07 -5.95
C HIS A 136 7.56 4.11 -4.66
N VAL A 137 7.51 3.03 -3.88
CA VAL A 137 8.25 2.87 -2.63
C VAL A 137 8.94 1.52 -2.55
N VAL A 138 10.09 1.49 -1.89
CA VAL A 138 10.84 0.27 -1.59
C VAL A 138 10.56 -0.17 -0.16
N VAL A 139 10.27 -1.46 0.02
CA VAL A 139 10.09 -2.09 1.35
C VAL A 139 11.03 -3.28 1.48
N CYS A 140 11.67 -3.48 2.64
CA CYS A 140 12.41 -4.72 2.90
C CYS A 140 11.43 -5.84 3.24
N GLU A 141 11.80 -7.07 2.93
CA GLU A 141 10.98 -8.26 3.21
C GLU A 141 10.49 -8.34 4.68
N PRO A 142 11.32 -8.11 5.73
CA PRO A 142 10.83 -8.11 7.11
C PRO A 142 9.73 -7.08 7.39
N CYS A 143 9.88 -5.85 6.87
CA CYS A 143 8.87 -4.81 7.03
C CYS A 143 7.59 -5.13 6.25
N LEU A 144 7.70 -5.79 5.11
CA LEU A 144 6.52 -6.24 4.36
C LEU A 144 5.75 -7.32 5.13
N LEU A 145 6.46 -8.31 5.68
CA LEU A 145 5.86 -9.35 6.53
C LEU A 145 5.19 -8.74 7.78
N PHE A 146 5.81 -7.73 8.38
CA PHE A 146 5.20 -6.96 9.47
C PHE A 146 3.87 -6.32 9.03
N VAL A 147 3.86 -5.63 7.88
CA VAL A 147 2.65 -5.00 7.33
C VAL A 147 1.55 -6.04 7.07
N GLN A 148 1.89 -7.21 6.53
CA GLN A 148 0.92 -8.26 6.24
C GLN A 148 0.25 -8.80 7.50
N LYS A 149 0.99 -8.93 8.60
CA LYS A 149 0.49 -9.40 9.91
C LYS A 149 -0.43 -8.42 10.63
N LEU A 150 -0.47 -7.14 10.23
CA LEU A 150 -1.38 -6.16 10.85
C LEU A 150 -2.84 -6.52 10.54
N LEU A 151 -3.70 -6.39 11.55
CA LEU A 151 -5.13 -6.60 11.38
C LEU A 151 -5.74 -5.46 10.54
N PRO A 152 -6.36 -5.73 9.38
CA PRO A 152 -6.97 -4.68 8.55
C PRO A 152 -8.02 -3.86 9.30
N THR A 153 -8.78 -4.50 10.19
CA THR A 153 -9.83 -3.88 11.01
C THR A 153 -9.27 -2.84 11.97
N ASP A 154 -8.13 -3.12 12.59
CA ASP A 154 -7.46 -2.15 13.46
C ASP A 154 -6.99 -0.92 12.69
N ILE A 155 -6.37 -1.13 11.53
CA ILE A 155 -5.91 -0.04 10.68
C ILE A 155 -7.09 0.81 10.18
N ALA A 156 -8.20 0.17 9.77
CA ALA A 156 -9.41 0.88 9.36
C ALA A 156 -9.99 1.74 10.52
N ARG A 157 -10.06 1.17 11.72
CA ARG A 157 -10.52 1.86 12.93
C ARG A 157 -9.62 3.04 13.30
N LEU A 158 -8.30 2.87 13.24
CA LEU A 158 -7.34 3.93 13.53
C LEU A 158 -7.43 5.07 12.50
N ASN A 159 -7.52 4.75 11.22
CA ASN A 159 -7.72 5.73 10.15
C ASN A 159 -9.03 6.52 10.33
N HIS A 160 -10.12 5.84 10.69
CA HIS A 160 -11.39 6.50 10.97
C HIS A 160 -11.28 7.49 12.13
N LYS A 161 -10.66 7.08 13.24
CA LYS A 161 -10.40 7.97 14.40
C LYS A 161 -9.52 9.17 14.02
N GLN A 162 -8.49 8.98 13.20
CA GLN A 162 -7.63 10.08 12.73
C GLN A 162 -8.40 11.10 11.89
N ARG A 163 -9.25 10.66 10.96
CA ARG A 163 -10.09 11.55 10.14
C ARG A 163 -11.05 12.37 11.00
N LEU A 164 -11.68 11.76 12.00
CA LEU A 164 -12.55 12.48 12.94
C LEU A 164 -11.79 13.56 13.71
N ARG A 165 -10.54 13.29 14.12
CA ARG A 165 -9.71 14.29 14.80
C ARG A 165 -9.34 15.46 13.89
N GLN A 166 -9.01 15.19 12.63
CA GLN A 166 -8.68 16.22 11.65
C GLN A 166 -9.89 17.13 11.37
N GLN A 167 -11.08 16.55 11.21
CA GLN A 167 -12.32 17.31 11.02
C GLN A 167 -12.61 18.25 12.20
N ARG A 168 -12.41 17.78 13.44
CA ARG A 168 -12.58 18.60 14.64
C ARG A 168 -11.53 19.69 14.79
N ALA A 169 -10.32 19.50 14.25
CA ALA A 169 -9.26 20.50 14.30
C ALA A 169 -9.41 21.58 13.20
N SER A 170 -10.23 21.33 12.18
CA SER A 170 -10.54 22.26 11.10
C SER A 170 -11.86 23.02 11.29
N SER A 171 -12.59 22.77 12.39
CA SER A 171 -13.81 23.50 12.81
C SER A 171 -13.45 24.45 13.94
#